data_AF-A0A2E6XWD7-F1
#
_entry.id   AF-A0A2E6XWD7-F1
#
_cell.length_a   1.000
_cell.length_b   1.000
_cell.length_c   1.000
_cell.angle_alpha   90.00
_cell.angle_beta   90.00
_cell.angle_gamma   90.00
#
_symmetry.space_group_name_H-M   'P 1'
#
loop_
_entity.id
_entity.type
_entity.pdbx_description
1 polymer ?
#
loop_
_entity_poly.entity_id
_entity_poly.type
_entity_poly.pdbx_seq_one_letter_code
_entity_poly.pdbx_strand_id
1 'polypeptide(L)'
;MIKNHVDACRECIEKCQVCAKVCQDCCDETVSNHDCVKPCRDCINACRKCIEECKKFLQNCTDPEYAKLLQECIDKCEACIRACESCVNACSSAGDECKDMCKACVQACNECIDACNKCIKKACELDTSCC
;
A
#
# COMPACT_ATOMS: atom_id res chain seq x y z
N MET A 1 14.16 11.60 -10.57
CA MET A 1 13.38 10.59 -11.31
C MET A 1 13.35 9.24 -10.61
N ILE A 2 14.40 8.73 -9.97
CA ILE A 2 14.26 7.54 -9.09
C ILE A 2 13.78 7.90 -7.68
N LYS A 3 14.29 9.01 -7.13
CA LYS A 3 13.99 9.49 -5.77
C LYS A 3 12.50 9.67 -5.47
N ASN A 4 11.74 10.31 -6.36
CA ASN A 4 10.31 10.54 -6.15
C ASN A 4 9.50 9.24 -6.01
N HIS A 5 9.81 8.25 -6.86
CA HIS A 5 9.17 6.94 -6.79
C HIS A 5 9.54 6.22 -5.47
N VAL A 6 10.81 6.26 -5.07
CA VAL A 6 11.27 5.66 -3.81
C VAL A 6 10.58 6.31 -2.61
N ASP A 7 10.53 7.64 -2.57
CA ASP A 7 9.87 8.38 -1.49
C ASP A 7 8.37 8.04 -1.43
N ALA A 8 7.70 7.92 -2.58
CA ALA A 8 6.31 7.50 -2.65
C ALA A 8 6.10 6.05 -2.19
N CYS A 9 7.02 5.12 -2.50
CA CYS A 9 7.01 3.75 -1.98
C CYS A 9 7.21 3.72 -0.45
N ARG A 10 8.12 4.54 0.10
CA ARG A 10 8.35 4.64 1.55
C ARG A 10 7.10 5.15 2.29
N GLU A 11 6.48 6.21 1.77
CA GLU A 11 5.23 6.73 2.31
C GLU A 11 4.10 5.70 2.23
N CYS A 12 4.00 4.98 1.10
CA CYS A 12 3.04 3.89 0.93
C CYS A 12 3.23 2.79 1.97
N ILE A 13 4.47 2.35 2.20
CA ILE A 13 4.80 1.36 3.24
C ILE A 13 4.35 1.85 4.61
N GLU A 14 4.69 3.08 5.00
CA GLU A 14 4.31 3.64 6.31
C GLU A 14 2.79 3.62 6.50
N LYS A 15 2.04 4.08 5.49
CA LYS A 15 0.56 4.10 5.59
C LYS A 15 -0.06 2.71 5.54
N CYS A 16 0.49 1.79 4.76
CA CYS A 16 0.07 0.39 4.75
C CYS A 16 0.33 -0.29 6.10
N GLN A 17 1.46 0.00 6.77
CA GLN A 17 1.78 -0.57 8.09
C GLN A 17 0.81 -0.09 9.16
N VAL A 18 0.51 1.21 9.17
CA VAL A 18 -0.48 1.79 10.07
C VAL A 18 -1.87 1.21 9.80
N CYS A 19 -2.25 1.13 8.52
CA CYS A 19 -3.53 0.57 8.10
C CYS A 19 -3.68 -0.91 8.51
N ALA A 20 -2.70 -1.74 8.18
CA ALA A 20 -2.68 -3.15 8.55
C ALA A 20 -2.80 -3.33 10.07
N LYS A 21 -2.05 -2.55 10.86
CA LYS A 21 -2.13 -2.63 12.31
C LYS A 21 -3.53 -2.30 12.83
N VAL A 22 -4.10 -1.17 12.42
CA VAL A 22 -5.43 -0.78 12.91
C VAL A 22 -6.53 -1.73 12.42
N CYS A 23 -6.45 -2.22 11.18
CA CYS A 23 -7.37 -3.23 10.66
C CYS A 23 -7.24 -4.56 11.40
N GLN A 24 -6.03 -4.96 11.80
CA GLN A 24 -5.80 -6.14 12.63
C GLN A 24 -6.43 -5.96 14.01
N ASP A 25 -6.17 -4.83 14.67
CA ASP A 25 -6.76 -4.50 15.98
C ASP A 25 -8.30 -4.50 15.92
N CYS A 26 -8.87 -4.04 14.81
CA CYS A 26 -10.31 -4.08 14.50
C CYS A 26 -10.84 -5.51 14.30
N CYS A 27 -10.06 -6.41 13.69
CA CYS A 27 -10.42 -7.83 13.57
C CYS A 27 -10.48 -8.52 14.93
N ASP A 28 -9.58 -8.16 15.82
CA ASP A 28 -9.37 -8.80 17.12
C ASP A 28 -10.27 -8.22 18.23
N GLU A 29 -11.23 -7.34 17.88
CA GLU A 29 -12.17 -6.68 18.80
C GLU A 29 -11.48 -5.88 19.92
N THR A 30 -10.22 -5.51 19.72
CA THR A 30 -9.43 -4.74 20.71
C THR A 30 -9.71 -3.24 20.65
N VAL A 31 -10.34 -2.78 19.57
CA VAL A 31 -10.77 -1.40 19.32
C VAL A 31 -12.18 -1.38 18.71
N SER A 32 -12.85 -0.22 18.73
CA SER A 32 -14.20 -0.08 18.16
C SER A 32 -14.17 -0.21 16.63
N ASN A 33 -15.20 -0.84 16.04
CA ASN A 33 -15.30 -1.21 14.62
C ASN A 33 -15.35 -0.06 13.58
N HIS A 34 -14.86 1.14 13.92
CA HIS A 34 -14.79 2.30 13.03
C HIS A 34 -13.41 2.98 12.97
N ASP A 35 -12.47 2.61 13.85
CA ASP A 35 -11.17 3.30 13.96
C ASP A 35 -10.25 3.03 12.75
N CYS A 36 -10.55 1.99 11.94
CA CYS A 36 -9.81 1.64 10.74
C CYS A 36 -10.15 2.48 9.49
N VAL A 37 -11.26 3.25 9.51
CA VAL A 37 -11.73 4.01 8.33
C VAL A 37 -10.72 5.08 7.90
N LYS A 38 -10.19 5.85 8.85
CA LYS A 38 -9.21 6.89 8.55
C LYS A 38 -7.87 6.30 8.07
N PRO A 39 -7.26 5.33 8.76
CA PRO A 39 -6.07 4.62 8.25
C PRO A 39 -6.24 4.04 6.84
N CYS A 40 -7.41 3.44 6.54
CA CYS A 40 -7.69 2.94 5.20
C CYS A 40 -7.70 4.05 4.15
N ARG A 41 -8.30 5.21 4.44
CA ARG A 41 -8.30 6.37 3.52
C ARG A 41 -6.91 6.94 3.31
N ASP A 42 -6.12 7.05 4.36
CA ASP A 42 -4.73 7.52 4.26
C ASP A 42 -3.88 6.55 3.45
N CYS A 43 -4.07 5.23 3.65
CA CYS A 43 -3.46 4.18 2.85
C CYS A 43 -3.84 4.28 1.37
N ILE A 44 -5.12 4.45 1.05
CA ILE A 44 -5.59 4.62 -0.34
C ILE A 44 -4.88 5.78 -1.02
N ASN A 45 -4.78 6.93 -0.35
CA ASN A 45 -4.12 8.12 -0.90
C ASN A 45 -2.63 7.86 -1.16
N ALA A 46 -1.93 7.22 -0.22
CA ALA A 46 -0.52 6.88 -0.38
C ALA A 46 -0.29 5.86 -1.51
N CYS A 47 -1.13 4.83 -1.63
CA CYS A 47 -1.08 3.88 -2.75
C CYS A 47 -1.32 4.57 -4.10
N ARG A 48 -2.29 5.50 -4.20
CA ARG A 48 -2.55 6.26 -5.44
C ARG A 48 -1.33 7.08 -5.86
N LYS A 49 -0.70 7.78 -4.92
CA LYS A 49 0.54 8.53 -5.15
C LYS A 49 1.69 7.61 -5.57
N CYS A 50 1.84 6.47 -4.90
CA CYS A 50 2.85 5.47 -5.26
C CYS A 50 2.66 4.94 -6.69
N ILE A 51 1.43 4.61 -7.09
CA ILE A 51 1.09 4.19 -8.45
C ILE A 51 1.47 5.27 -9.46
N GLU A 52 1.14 6.53 -9.19
CA GLU A 52 1.44 7.65 -10.08
C GLU A 52 2.96 7.78 -10.32
N GLU A 53 3.75 7.81 -9.25
CA GLU A 53 5.20 7.95 -9.37
C GLU A 53 5.86 6.70 -9.97
N CYS A 54 5.37 5.49 -9.67
CA CYS A 54 5.84 4.26 -10.31
C CYS A 54 5.54 4.26 -11.81
N LYS A 55 4.34 4.69 -12.24
CA LYS A 55 3.98 4.81 -13.67
C LYS A 55 4.86 5.84 -14.38
N LYS A 56 5.12 7.00 -13.77
CA LYS A 56 6.04 8.02 -14.33
C LYS A 56 7.46 7.49 -14.48
N PHE A 57 7.96 6.76 -13.48
CA PHE A 57 9.31 6.19 -13.55
C PHE A 57 9.41 5.06 -14.58
N LEU A 58 8.40 4.19 -14.65
CA LEU A 58 8.32 3.07 -15.59
C LEU A 58 8.43 3.54 -17.06
N GLN A 59 7.85 4.69 -17.43
CA GLN A 59 7.94 5.25 -18.78
C GLN A 59 9.37 5.48 -19.27
N ASN A 60 10.32 5.69 -18.36
CA ASN A 60 11.72 5.97 -18.65
C ASN A 60 12.66 4.86 -18.16
N CYS A 61 12.11 3.76 -17.62
CA CYS A 61 12.88 2.65 -17.11
C CYS A 61 13.34 1.75 -18.27
N THR A 62 14.65 1.55 -18.39
CA THR A 62 15.25 0.70 -19.42
C THR A 62 15.61 -0.70 -18.91
N ASP A 63 15.58 -0.91 -17.59
CA ASP A 63 15.86 -2.20 -16.97
C ASP A 63 14.58 -3.06 -16.95
N PRO A 64 14.54 -4.20 -17.67
CA PRO A 64 13.34 -5.01 -17.80
C PRO A 64 12.95 -5.73 -16.50
N GLU A 65 13.92 -6.06 -15.64
CA GLU A 65 13.66 -6.70 -14.36
C GLU A 65 13.01 -5.69 -13.40
N TYR A 66 13.53 -4.47 -13.38
CA TYR A 66 12.99 -3.39 -12.57
C TYR A 66 11.61 -2.95 -13.08
N ALA A 67 11.42 -2.87 -14.40
CA ALA A 67 10.11 -2.61 -15.00
C ALA A 67 9.05 -3.60 -14.52
N LYS A 68 9.40 -4.89 -14.40
CA LYS A 68 8.50 -5.92 -13.86
C LYS A 68 8.16 -5.68 -12.38
N LEU A 69 9.15 -5.32 -11.56
CA LEU A 69 8.93 -5.00 -10.15
C LEU A 69 8.03 -3.76 -9.98
N LEU A 70 8.23 -2.73 -10.79
CA LEU A 70 7.39 -1.53 -10.80
C LEU A 70 5.94 -1.87 -11.17
N GLN A 71 5.73 -2.74 -12.15
CA GLN A 71 4.39 -3.19 -12.52
C GLN A 71 3.75 -4.01 -11.39
N GLU A 72 4.49 -4.93 -10.76
CA GLU A 72 4.01 -5.68 -9.59
C GLU A 72 3.62 -4.72 -8.44
N CYS A 73 4.44 -3.70 -8.18
CA CYS A 73 4.14 -2.66 -7.19
C CYS A 73 2.86 -1.90 -7.52
N ILE A 74 2.65 -1.52 -8.78
CA ILE A 74 1.41 -0.87 -9.23
C ILE A 74 0.21 -1.79 -8.97
N ASP A 75 0.29 -3.05 -9.38
CA ASP A 75 -0.81 -4.00 -9.26
C ASP A 75 -1.16 -4.27 -7.78
N LYS A 76 -0.16 -4.38 -6.90
CA LYS A 76 -0.37 -4.57 -5.46
C LYS A 76 -0.92 -3.32 -4.78
N CYS A 77 -0.48 -2.13 -5.17
CA CYS A 77 -1.10 -0.88 -4.71
C CYS A 77 -2.57 -0.78 -5.14
N GLU A 78 -2.91 -1.16 -6.38
CA GLU A 78 -4.30 -1.16 -6.87
C GLU A 78 -5.16 -2.17 -6.10
N ALA A 79 -4.64 -3.36 -5.80
CA ALA A 79 -5.32 -4.34 -4.96
C ALA A 79 -5.52 -3.83 -3.52
N CYS A 80 -4.51 -3.18 -2.94
CA CYS A 80 -4.59 -2.57 -1.62
C CYS A 80 -5.67 -1.48 -1.57
N ILE A 81 -5.75 -0.62 -2.58
CA ILE A 81 -6.80 0.41 -2.68
C ILE A 81 -8.18 -0.25 -2.64
N ARG A 82 -8.43 -1.28 -3.46
CA ARG A 82 -9.73 -1.95 -3.50
C ARG A 82 -10.09 -2.57 -2.15
N ALA A 83 -9.14 -3.25 -1.51
CA ALA A 83 -9.36 -3.84 -0.19
C ALA A 83 -9.66 -2.79 0.89
N CYS A 84 -8.93 -1.67 0.90
CA CYS A 84 -9.18 -0.55 1.78
C CYS A 84 -10.52 0.13 1.51
N GLU A 85 -10.94 0.30 0.25
CA GLU A 85 -12.24 0.86 -0.11
C GLU A 85 -13.38 -0.05 0.36
N SER A 86 -13.26 -1.35 0.17
CA SER A 86 -14.20 -2.34 0.71
C SER A 86 -14.26 -2.31 2.25
N CYS A 87 -13.10 -2.21 2.91
CA CYS A 87 -13.00 -2.08 4.36
C CYS A 87 -13.70 -0.82 4.87
N VAL A 88 -13.43 0.34 4.26
CA VAL A 88 -14.09 1.62 4.60
C VAL A 88 -15.60 1.49 4.47
N ASN A 89 -16.10 0.93 3.37
CA ASN A 89 -17.54 0.79 3.13
C ASN A 89 -18.20 -0.13 4.16
N ALA A 90 -17.59 -1.29 4.43
CA ALA A 90 -18.10 -2.25 5.41
C ALA A 90 -18.06 -1.69 6.83
N CYS A 91 -16.91 -1.20 7.29
CA CYS A 91 -16.79 -0.66 8.64
C CYS A 91 -17.57 0.64 8.82
N SER A 92 -17.89 1.41 7.77
CA SER A 92 -18.77 2.59 7.93
C SER A 92 -20.27 2.24 7.99
N SER A 93 -20.67 1.08 7.48
CA SER A 93 -22.09 0.75 7.25
C SER A 93 -22.61 -0.41 8.10
N ALA A 94 -21.76 -1.39 8.43
CA ALA A 94 -22.16 -2.68 9.00
C ALA A 94 -21.83 -2.84 10.49
N GLY A 95 -21.27 -1.82 11.15
CA GLY A 95 -20.87 -1.94 12.56
C GLY A 95 -19.90 -3.10 12.77
N ASP A 96 -20.27 -4.06 13.64
CA ASP A 96 -19.38 -5.15 14.09
C ASP A 96 -19.03 -6.22 13.03
N GLU A 97 -19.66 -6.17 11.84
CA GLU A 97 -19.50 -7.18 10.79
C GLU A 97 -18.43 -6.84 9.72
N CYS A 98 -17.43 -6.01 10.04
CA CYS A 98 -16.39 -5.65 9.05
C CYS A 98 -15.09 -6.47 9.12
N LYS A 99 -15.04 -7.50 9.96
CA LYS A 99 -13.84 -8.34 10.22
C LYS A 99 -13.24 -8.95 8.97
N ASP A 100 -14.05 -9.53 8.09
CA ASP A 100 -13.52 -10.18 6.88
C ASP A 100 -12.91 -9.16 5.91
N MET A 101 -13.49 -7.96 5.83
CA MET A 101 -12.93 -6.87 5.02
C MET A 101 -11.65 -6.32 5.65
N CYS A 102 -11.59 -6.22 6.97
CA CYS A 102 -10.37 -5.86 7.69
C CYS A 102 -9.24 -6.88 7.43
N LYS A 103 -9.52 -8.20 7.50
CA LYS A 103 -8.52 -9.25 7.19
C LYS A 103 -8.00 -9.14 5.75
N ALA A 104 -8.91 -8.95 4.78
CA ALA A 104 -8.53 -8.75 3.39
C ALA A 104 -7.68 -7.48 3.20
N CYS A 105 -8.01 -6.41 3.92
CA CYS A 105 -7.24 -5.17 3.94
C CYS A 105 -5.83 -5.37 4.52
N VAL A 106 -5.70 -6.09 5.64
CA VAL A 106 -4.40 -6.42 6.24
C VAL A 106 -3.53 -7.20 5.26
N GLN A 107 -4.08 -8.24 4.64
CA GLN A 107 -3.36 -9.04 3.65
C GLN A 107 -2.88 -8.16 2.47
N ALA A 108 -3.77 -7.35 1.90
CA ALA A 108 -3.43 -6.49 0.77
C ALA A 108 -2.38 -5.42 1.13
N CYS A 109 -2.44 -4.86 2.34
CA CYS A 109 -1.42 -3.93 2.85
C CYS A 109 -0.05 -4.62 2.93
N ASN A 110 0.02 -5.84 3.45
CA ASN A 110 1.28 -6.58 3.57
C ASN A 110 1.87 -6.92 2.19
N GLU A 111 1.06 -7.37 1.24
CA GLU A 111 1.51 -7.62 -0.13
C GLU A 111 1.98 -6.33 -0.83
N CYS A 112 1.32 -5.20 -0.56
CA CYS A 112 1.71 -3.88 -1.04
C CYS A 112 3.05 -3.42 -0.46
N ILE A 113 3.26 -3.62 0.84
CA ILE A 113 4.52 -3.34 1.53
C ILE A 113 5.66 -4.15 0.91
N ASP A 114 5.47 -5.45 0.71
CA ASP A 114 6.48 -6.32 0.13
C ASP A 114 6.86 -5.88 -1.29
N ALA A 115 5.88 -5.54 -2.12
CA ALA A 115 6.13 -5.06 -3.47
C ALA A 115 6.90 -3.72 -3.47
N CYS A 116 6.51 -2.77 -2.63
CA CYS A 116 7.22 -1.49 -2.48
C CYS A 116 8.66 -1.70 -2.00
N ASN A 117 8.89 -2.60 -1.04
CA ASN A 117 10.22 -2.93 -0.55
C ASN A 117 11.12 -3.51 -1.65
N LYS A 118 10.59 -4.38 -2.51
CA LYS A 118 11.34 -4.91 -3.66
C LYS A 118 11.76 -3.78 -4.62
N CYS A 119 10.87 -2.84 -4.91
CA CYS A 119 11.20 -1.69 -5.76
C CYS A 119 12.29 -0.81 -5.13
N ILE A 120 12.17 -0.47 -3.84
CA ILE A 120 13.18 0.33 -3.14
C ILE A 120 14.54 -0.39 -3.15
N LYS A 121 14.55 -1.69 -2.88
CA LYS A 121 15.79 -2.49 -2.92
C LYS A 121 16.45 -2.42 -4.29
N LYS A 122 15.68 -2.67 -5.36
CA LYS A 122 16.20 -2.58 -6.73
C LYS A 122 16.66 -1.16 -7.09
N ALA A 123 15.96 -0.14 -6.60
CA ALA A 123 16.35 1.26 -6.77
C ALA A 123 17.72 1.54 -6.14
N CYS A 124 17.95 1.11 -4.90
CA CYS A 124 19.22 1.26 -4.18
C CYS A 124 20.38 0.51 -4.85
N GLU A 125 20.12 -0.62 -5.52
CA GLU A 125 21.13 -1.37 -6.28
C GLU A 125 21.59 -0.60 -7.54
N LEU A 126 20.68 0.16 -8.16
CA LEU A 126 20.94 0.92 -9.39
C LEU A 126 21.42 2.35 -9.14
N ASP A 127 21.07 2.94 -7.99
CA ASP A 127 21.46 4.29 -7.60
C ASP A 127 21.73 4.37 -6.10
N THR A 128 23.02 4.50 -5.74
CA THR A 128 23.47 4.57 -4.34
C THR A 128 23.02 5.84 -3.62
N SER A 129 22.50 6.86 -4.33
CA SER A 129 21.95 8.08 -3.70
C SER A 129 20.59 7.86 -3.03
N CYS A 130 20.04 6.66 -3.14
CA CYS A 130 18.76 6.23 -2.58
C CYS A 130 18.83 5.84 -1.08
N CYS A 131 20.04 5.56 -0.57
CA CYS A 131 20.31 5.20 0.83
C CYS A 131 20.42 6.42 1.74
#